data_AF-A0A4S8ZM65-F1
#
_entry.id   AF-A0A4S8ZM65-F1
#
_cell.length_a   1.000
_cell.length_b   1.000
_cell.length_c   1.000
_cell.angle_alpha   90.00
_cell.angle_beta   90.00
_cell.angle_gamma   90.00
#
_symmetry.space_group_name_H-M   'P 1'
#
loop_
_entity.id
_entity.type
_entity.pdbx_description
1 polymer ?
#
loop_
_entity_poly.entity_id
_entity_poly.type
_entity_poly.pdbx_seq_one_letter_code
_entity_poly.pdbx_strand_id
1 'polypeptide(L)'
;MWPNPKLRRSTRIKAGHHAPAPRPIRDPSIITILVGPEELPFRIHEKVLVSLYDLGDYLDAQVVRIAAVDAMILRHEKSGPMTFDDIDFAFANTSPDSKLRSLLVHITTYDLDIGSTAREDLNGMPNEFLVDVSMTLSRRLPNRRCQSCYQSALSWVQQADAVPAHFHEPQDGPPWQTLNTCYYHEHSTEEEERDCAARVAREKVLERREQDRNRS
;
A
#
# COMPACT_ATOMS: atom_id res chain seq x y z
N MET A 1 -52.22 -29.93 51.39
CA MET A 1 -52.18 -30.55 50.05
C MET A 1 -50.97 -30.03 49.29
N TRP A 2 -49.96 -30.86 49.10
CA TRP A 2 -48.75 -30.55 48.35
C TRP A 2 -48.95 -31.01 46.89
N PRO A 3 -48.60 -30.20 45.86
CA PRO A 3 -48.53 -30.69 44.49
C PRO A 3 -47.14 -31.29 44.19
N ASN A 4 -47.18 -32.43 43.51
CA ASN A 4 -46.09 -33.29 43.06
C ASN A 4 -45.24 -32.62 41.94
N PRO A 5 -43.89 -32.66 41.99
CA PRO A 5 -43.02 -32.00 41.01
C PRO A 5 -42.92 -32.80 39.70
N LYS A 6 -43.50 -32.28 38.61
CA LYS A 6 -43.23 -32.74 37.25
C LYS A 6 -42.18 -31.86 36.58
N LEU A 7 -41.00 -32.44 36.36
CA LEU A 7 -40.14 -32.29 35.17
C LEU A 7 -40.19 -30.92 34.46
N ARG A 8 -39.36 -29.97 34.91
CA ARG A 8 -38.90 -28.89 34.03
C ARG A 8 -37.57 -29.30 33.40
N ARG A 9 -37.65 -29.76 32.15
CA ARG A 9 -36.50 -29.95 31.26
C ARG A 9 -35.75 -28.63 31.11
N SER A 10 -34.46 -28.68 31.40
CA SER A 10 -33.48 -27.65 31.06
C SER A 10 -33.37 -27.55 29.53
N THR A 11 -33.96 -26.51 28.95
CA THR A 11 -33.66 -26.10 27.57
C THR A 11 -32.42 -25.23 27.61
N ARG A 12 -31.26 -25.88 27.59
CA ARG A 12 -29.99 -25.26 27.24
C ARG A 12 -30.07 -24.91 25.75
N ILE A 13 -30.42 -23.66 25.44
CA ILE A 13 -30.31 -23.12 24.08
C ILE A 13 -28.83 -23.21 23.73
N LYS A 14 -28.48 -24.13 22.82
CA LYS A 14 -27.15 -24.19 22.21
C LYS A 14 -26.98 -22.86 21.48
N ALA A 15 -26.00 -22.06 21.92
CA ALA A 15 -25.49 -20.96 21.14
C ALA A 15 -25.20 -21.49 19.73
N GLY A 16 -25.91 -20.94 18.74
CA GLY A 16 -25.62 -21.20 17.33
C GLY A 16 -24.13 -20.94 17.13
N HIS A 17 -23.44 -21.92 16.57
CA HIS A 17 -22.08 -21.69 16.11
C HIS A 17 -22.19 -20.61 15.04
N HIS A 18 -21.81 -19.38 15.39
CA HIS A 18 -21.50 -18.38 14.39
C HIS A 18 -20.46 -19.02 13.48
N ALA A 19 -20.79 -19.10 12.19
CA ALA A 19 -19.82 -19.47 11.19
C ALA A 19 -18.61 -18.54 11.37
N PRO A 20 -17.38 -19.06 11.43
CA PRO A 20 -16.20 -18.21 11.50
C PRO A 20 -16.25 -17.25 10.32
N ALA A 21 -15.95 -15.97 10.58
CA ALA A 21 -15.79 -14.99 9.52
C ALA A 21 -14.92 -15.58 8.39
N PRO A 22 -15.26 -15.34 7.11
CA PRO A 22 -14.44 -15.82 6.02
C PRO A 22 -13.02 -15.32 6.24
N ARG A 23 -12.08 -16.25 6.36
CA ARG A 23 -10.66 -15.90 6.50
C ARG A 23 -10.26 -15.20 5.19
N PRO A 24 -9.53 -14.08 5.24
CA PRO A 24 -8.98 -13.50 4.03
C PRO A 24 -8.11 -14.56 3.36
N ILE A 25 -8.49 -14.94 2.15
CA ILE A 25 -7.74 -15.87 1.32
C ILE A 25 -6.48 -15.13 0.85
N ARG A 26 -5.44 -15.09 1.68
CA ARG A 26 -4.08 -15.16 1.15
C ARG A 26 -3.79 -16.64 0.98
N ASP A 27 -4.13 -17.16 -0.19
CA ASP A 27 -3.39 -18.31 -0.66
C ASP A 27 -2.00 -17.77 -1.06
N PRO A 28 -0.91 -18.11 -0.35
CA PRO A 28 0.44 -17.75 -0.78
C PRO A 28 0.72 -18.18 -2.23
N SER A 29 -0.09 -19.09 -2.78
CA SER A 29 -0.12 -19.43 -4.20
C SER A 29 -0.35 -18.23 -5.12
N ILE A 30 -1.16 -17.22 -4.79
CA ILE A 30 -1.41 -16.09 -5.72
C ILE A 30 -0.14 -15.23 -5.87
N ILE A 31 0.51 -14.88 -4.77
CA ILE A 31 1.79 -14.15 -4.81
C ILE A 31 2.88 -15.03 -5.43
N THR A 32 2.88 -16.34 -5.14
CA THR A 32 3.84 -17.29 -5.75
C THR A 32 3.59 -17.51 -7.24
N ILE A 33 2.35 -17.45 -7.73
CA ILE A 33 1.99 -17.55 -9.14
C ILE A 33 2.37 -16.26 -9.88
N LEU A 34 2.16 -15.11 -9.24
CA LEU A 34 2.50 -13.82 -9.82
C LEU A 34 4.02 -13.61 -9.86
N VAL A 35 4.71 -13.78 -8.73
CA VAL A 35 6.14 -13.51 -8.54
C VAL A 35 7.04 -14.67 -8.97
N GLY A 36 6.49 -15.88 -9.07
CA GLY A 36 7.26 -17.10 -9.28
C GLY A 36 8.05 -17.54 -8.05
N PRO A 37 8.46 -18.81 -7.98
CA PRO A 37 9.52 -19.23 -7.06
C PRO A 37 10.77 -18.36 -7.28
N GLU A 38 11.52 -18.09 -6.20
CA GLU A 38 12.76 -17.28 -6.20
C GLU A 38 13.82 -17.74 -7.22
N GLU A 39 13.65 -18.93 -7.80
CA GLU A 39 14.56 -19.56 -8.75
C GLU A 39 14.17 -19.39 -10.23
N LEU A 40 13.05 -18.73 -10.56
CA LEU A 40 12.66 -18.52 -11.96
C LEU A 40 13.02 -17.12 -12.50
N PRO A 41 13.61 -17.03 -13.71
CA PRO A 41 14.22 -15.81 -14.23
C PRO A 41 13.23 -14.80 -14.81
N PHE A 42 11.93 -14.99 -14.64
CA PHE A 42 10.94 -14.06 -15.16
C PHE A 42 10.84 -12.84 -14.22
N ARG A 43 11.54 -11.77 -14.60
CA ARG A 43 11.16 -10.43 -14.15
C ARG A 43 9.73 -10.21 -14.63
N ILE A 44 8.75 -10.15 -13.73
CA ILE A 44 7.44 -9.61 -14.10
C ILE A 44 7.70 -8.17 -14.56
N HIS A 45 7.36 -7.88 -15.81
CA HIS A 45 7.48 -6.54 -16.34
C HIS A 45 6.46 -5.63 -15.67
N GLU A 46 6.82 -4.38 -15.40
CA GLU A 46 5.96 -3.37 -14.78
C GLU A 46 4.58 -3.27 -15.45
N LYS A 47 4.55 -3.25 -16.79
CA LYS A 47 3.31 -3.26 -17.57
C LYS A 47 2.41 -4.45 -17.27
N VAL A 48 2.95 -5.64 -16.98
CA VAL A 48 2.14 -6.80 -16.58
C VAL A 48 1.50 -6.56 -15.21
N LEU A 49 2.22 -5.97 -14.26
CA LEU A 49 1.67 -5.62 -12.94
C LEU A 49 0.60 -4.52 -13.04
N VAL A 50 0.81 -3.53 -13.90
CA VAL A 50 -0.20 -2.51 -14.22
C VAL A 50 -1.45 -3.16 -14.83
N SER A 51 -1.29 -4.03 -15.85
CA SER A 51 -2.42 -4.71 -16.47
C SER A 51 -3.14 -5.67 -15.51
N LEU A 52 -2.44 -6.28 -14.56
CA LEU A 52 -3.08 -7.07 -13.50
C LEU A 52 -3.89 -6.20 -12.54
N TYR A 53 -3.40 -5.01 -12.21
CA TYR A 53 -4.15 -4.05 -11.41
C TYR A 53 -5.43 -3.62 -12.15
N ASP A 54 -5.30 -3.20 -13.41
CA ASP A 54 -6.43 -2.80 -14.26
C ASP A 54 -7.45 -3.93 -14.44
N LEU A 55 -6.98 -5.17 -14.68
CA LEU A 55 -7.86 -6.33 -14.71
C LEU A 55 -8.58 -6.56 -13.37
N GLY A 56 -7.88 -6.36 -12.26
CA GLY A 56 -8.45 -6.42 -10.92
C GLY A 56 -9.50 -5.33 -10.69
N ASP A 57 -9.33 -4.14 -11.27
CA ASP A 57 -10.32 -3.06 -11.24
C ASP A 57 -11.55 -3.43 -12.08
N TYR A 58 -11.33 -3.84 -13.32
CA TYR A 58 -12.38 -4.27 -14.25
C TYR A 58 -13.27 -5.38 -13.70
N LEU A 59 -12.68 -6.35 -12.99
CA LEU A 59 -13.40 -7.48 -12.40
C LEU A 59 -13.96 -7.20 -10.99
N ASP A 60 -13.77 -6.00 -10.45
CA ASP A 60 -14.01 -5.65 -9.05
C ASP A 60 -13.37 -6.64 -8.06
N ALA A 61 -12.16 -7.09 -8.38
CA ALA A 61 -11.39 -8.04 -7.61
C ALA A 61 -10.33 -7.34 -6.75
N GLN A 62 -10.77 -6.79 -5.61
CA GLN A 62 -9.92 -6.09 -4.63
C GLN A 62 -8.63 -6.86 -4.27
N VAL A 63 -8.73 -8.18 -4.06
CA VAL A 63 -7.57 -9.02 -3.73
C VAL A 63 -6.49 -9.03 -4.82
N VAL A 64 -6.90 -8.90 -6.09
CA VAL A 64 -5.97 -8.83 -7.24
C VAL A 64 -5.28 -7.48 -7.28
N ARG A 65 -6.02 -6.39 -7.06
CA ARG A 65 -5.45 -5.02 -6.99
C ARG A 65 -4.42 -4.91 -5.86
N ILE A 66 -4.74 -5.44 -4.67
CA ILE A 66 -3.82 -5.51 -3.53
C ILE A 66 -2.56 -6.31 -3.88
N ALA A 67 -2.72 -7.49 -4.48
CA ALA A 67 -1.58 -8.32 -4.86
C ALA A 67 -0.69 -7.67 -5.92
N ALA A 68 -1.27 -6.95 -6.88
CA ALA A 68 -0.53 -6.20 -7.89
C ALA A 68 0.28 -5.05 -7.27
N VAL A 69 -0.30 -4.32 -6.32
CA VAL A 69 0.40 -3.26 -5.56
C VAL A 69 1.55 -3.85 -4.74
N ASP A 70 1.32 -4.93 -4.00
CA ASP A 70 2.37 -5.59 -3.20
C ASP A 70 3.52 -6.09 -4.10
N ALA A 71 3.19 -6.69 -5.24
CA ALA A 71 4.18 -7.12 -6.22
C ALA A 71 4.96 -5.95 -6.83
N MET A 72 4.31 -4.80 -7.05
CA MET A 72 4.95 -3.59 -7.55
C MET A 72 5.95 -3.02 -6.54
N ILE A 73 5.58 -2.96 -5.25
CA ILE A 73 6.47 -2.54 -4.16
C ILE A 73 7.68 -3.46 -4.10
N LEU A 74 7.47 -4.79 -4.08
CA LEU A 74 8.56 -5.77 -4.01
C LEU A 74 9.50 -5.68 -5.23
N ARG A 75 8.93 -5.51 -6.43
CA ARG A 75 9.70 -5.32 -7.66
C ARG A 75 10.56 -4.07 -7.57
N HIS A 76 9.98 -2.97 -7.10
CA HIS A 76 10.67 -1.70 -6.94
C HIS A 76 11.83 -1.81 -5.95
N GLU A 77 11.61 -2.43 -4.79
CA GLU A 77 12.66 -2.63 -3.78
C GLU A 77 13.81 -3.51 -4.29
N LYS A 78 13.53 -4.50 -5.15
CA LYS A 78 14.56 -5.41 -5.69
C LYS A 78 15.28 -4.88 -6.94
N SER A 79 14.59 -4.09 -7.77
CA SER A 79 15.07 -3.77 -9.13
C SER A 79 15.18 -2.27 -9.41
N GLY A 80 14.87 -1.40 -8.45
CA GLY A 80 14.94 0.05 -8.59
C GLY A 80 13.67 0.68 -9.17
N PRO A 81 13.71 1.98 -9.49
CA PRO A 81 12.55 2.74 -9.95
C PRO A 81 12.04 2.23 -11.31
N MET A 82 10.76 2.50 -11.54
CA MET A 82 10.06 2.24 -12.79
C MET A 82 10.46 3.28 -13.86
N THR A 83 10.37 2.92 -15.14
CA THR A 83 10.65 3.88 -16.24
C THR A 83 9.49 4.86 -16.44
N PHE A 84 9.75 6.02 -17.04
CA PHE A 84 8.69 6.98 -17.38
C PHE A 84 7.66 6.39 -18.35
N ASP A 85 8.06 5.53 -19.28
CA ASP A 85 7.14 4.81 -20.19
C ASP A 85 6.16 3.89 -19.46
N ASP A 86 6.61 3.25 -18.37
CA ASP A 86 5.77 2.38 -17.56
C ASP A 86 4.81 3.21 -16.69
N ILE A 87 5.23 4.39 -16.22
CA ILE A 87 4.39 5.34 -15.50
C ILE A 87 3.31 5.88 -16.44
N ASP A 88 3.67 6.33 -17.65
CA ASP A 88 2.71 6.79 -18.65
C ASP A 88 1.69 5.69 -18.97
N PHE A 89 2.16 4.45 -19.14
CA PHE A 89 1.27 3.30 -19.31
C PHE A 89 0.31 3.10 -18.12
N ALA A 90 0.78 3.23 -16.88
CA ALA A 90 -0.08 3.12 -15.71
C ALA A 90 -1.16 4.20 -15.66
N PHE A 91 -0.80 5.45 -15.96
CA PHE A 91 -1.73 6.56 -16.00
C PHE A 91 -2.67 6.52 -17.22
N ALA A 92 -2.31 5.85 -18.31
CA ALA A 92 -3.22 5.63 -19.42
C ALA A 92 -4.28 4.54 -19.12
N ASN A 93 -4.00 3.60 -18.20
CA ASN A 93 -4.78 2.38 -18.04
C ASN A 93 -5.40 2.19 -16.64
N THR A 94 -5.30 3.14 -15.73
CA THR A 94 -5.90 3.02 -14.38
C THR A 94 -6.80 4.19 -14.06
N SER A 95 -7.68 4.06 -13.07
CA SER A 95 -8.51 5.17 -12.60
C SER A 95 -7.68 6.27 -11.93
N PRO A 96 -8.11 7.55 -12.00
CA PRO A 96 -7.42 8.66 -11.34
C PRO A 96 -7.20 8.47 -9.84
N ASP A 97 -8.17 7.85 -9.16
CA ASP A 97 -8.13 7.60 -7.72
C ASP A 97 -7.41 6.30 -7.33
N SER A 98 -6.81 5.59 -8.29
CA SER A 98 -6.17 4.30 -8.04
C SER A 98 -5.00 4.42 -7.07
N LYS A 99 -4.91 3.44 -6.16
CA LYS A 99 -3.78 3.34 -5.24
C LYS A 99 -2.46 3.04 -5.95
N LEU A 100 -2.51 2.44 -7.14
CA LEU A 100 -1.33 2.24 -7.97
C LEU A 100 -0.70 3.56 -8.41
N ARG A 101 -1.48 4.52 -8.91
CA ARG A 101 -0.95 5.85 -9.27
C ARG A 101 -0.35 6.57 -8.08
N SER A 102 -1.02 6.51 -6.92
CA SER A 102 -0.50 7.06 -5.66
C SER A 102 0.86 6.47 -5.30
N LEU A 103 1.03 5.15 -5.46
CA LEU A 103 2.33 4.49 -5.24
C LEU A 103 3.39 4.99 -6.22
N LEU A 104 3.08 5.12 -7.51
CA LEU A 104 4.04 5.56 -8.52
C LEU A 104 4.50 6.99 -8.32
N VAL A 105 3.59 7.88 -7.91
CA VAL A 105 3.92 9.25 -7.51
C VAL A 105 4.88 9.24 -6.31
N HIS A 106 4.59 8.43 -5.29
CA HIS A 106 5.48 8.30 -4.14
C HIS A 106 6.85 7.72 -4.52
N ILE A 107 6.92 6.66 -5.33
CA ILE A 107 8.18 6.09 -5.81
C ILE A 107 9.00 7.15 -6.53
N THR A 108 8.39 7.83 -7.49
CA THR A 108 9.05 8.90 -8.26
C THR A 108 9.58 9.99 -7.34
N THR A 109 8.74 10.47 -6.42
CA THR A 109 9.10 11.61 -5.59
C THR A 109 10.21 11.29 -4.59
N TYR A 110 10.23 10.09 -4.00
CA TYR A 110 11.22 9.74 -2.97
C TYR A 110 12.52 9.17 -3.53
N ASP A 111 12.49 8.47 -4.68
CA ASP A 111 13.67 7.80 -5.23
C ASP A 111 14.30 8.52 -6.42
N LEU A 112 13.55 9.34 -7.16
CA LEU A 112 14.11 10.13 -8.27
C LEU A 112 14.50 11.53 -7.81
N ASP A 113 15.72 11.92 -8.17
CA ASP A 113 16.13 13.32 -8.11
C ASP A 113 15.51 14.08 -9.29
N ILE A 114 14.29 14.57 -9.07
CA ILE A 114 13.54 15.35 -10.08
C ILE A 114 14.30 16.61 -10.49
N GLY A 115 15.10 17.21 -9.59
CA GLY A 115 15.92 18.37 -9.91
C GLY A 115 17.03 18.08 -10.94
N SER A 116 17.45 16.81 -11.02
CA SER A 116 18.48 16.32 -11.94
C SER A 116 17.91 15.51 -13.11
N THR A 117 16.59 15.32 -13.18
CA THR A 117 15.93 14.61 -14.28
C THR A 117 15.96 15.46 -15.55
N ALA A 118 16.30 14.85 -16.68
CA ALA A 118 16.33 15.58 -17.94
C ALA A 118 14.93 16.10 -18.28
N ARG A 119 14.84 17.35 -18.73
CA ARG A 119 13.56 17.95 -19.06
C ARG A 119 12.83 17.17 -20.16
N GLU A 120 13.61 16.58 -21.06
CA GLU A 120 13.15 15.75 -22.16
C GLU A 120 12.40 14.51 -21.66
N ASP A 121 12.83 13.91 -20.55
CA ASP A 121 12.20 12.72 -19.96
C ASP A 121 10.85 13.06 -19.29
N LEU A 122 10.66 14.32 -18.89
CA LEU A 122 9.40 14.81 -18.32
C LEU A 122 8.44 15.31 -19.41
N ASN A 123 8.92 15.57 -20.63
CA ASN A 123 8.08 16.04 -21.72
C ASN A 123 7.15 14.90 -22.17
N GLY A 124 5.85 15.18 -22.22
CA GLY A 124 4.85 14.20 -22.63
C GLY A 124 4.30 13.34 -21.48
N MET A 125 4.85 13.46 -20.27
CA MET A 125 4.28 12.81 -19.10
C MET A 125 2.85 13.32 -18.81
N PRO A 126 1.97 12.48 -18.24
CA PRO A 126 0.62 12.89 -17.86
C PRO A 126 0.63 14.10 -16.93
N ASN A 127 -0.18 15.12 -17.24
CA ASN A 127 -0.25 16.36 -16.45
C ASN A 127 -0.61 16.07 -14.98
N GLU A 128 -1.56 15.17 -14.75
CA GLU A 128 -1.99 14.75 -13.43
C GLU A 128 -0.84 14.12 -12.62
N PHE A 129 -0.01 13.28 -13.24
CA PHE A 129 1.19 12.75 -12.61
C PHE A 129 2.17 13.87 -12.20
N LEU A 130 2.47 14.80 -13.11
CA LEU A 130 3.39 15.90 -12.82
C LEU A 130 2.87 16.83 -11.71
N VAL A 131 1.56 17.08 -11.68
CA VAL A 131 0.91 17.86 -10.62
C VAL A 131 1.02 17.13 -9.29
N ASP A 132 0.69 15.85 -9.23
CA ASP A 132 0.72 15.07 -7.99
C ASP A 132 2.15 14.93 -7.44
N VAL A 133 3.12 14.72 -8.32
CA VAL A 133 4.55 14.73 -7.98
C VAL A 133 4.96 16.09 -7.41
N SER A 134 4.58 17.19 -8.04
CA SER A 134 4.91 18.54 -7.59
C SER A 134 4.28 18.86 -6.23
N MET A 135 3.02 18.46 -6.04
CA MET A 135 2.28 18.64 -4.79
C MET A 135 2.90 17.79 -3.67
N THR A 136 3.26 16.54 -3.97
CA THR A 136 3.94 15.64 -3.04
C THR A 136 5.29 16.22 -2.63
N LEU A 137 6.15 16.60 -3.60
CA LEU A 137 7.44 17.25 -3.33
C LEU A 137 7.31 18.51 -2.46
N SER A 138 6.31 19.35 -2.73
CA SER A 138 6.08 20.59 -1.99
C SER A 138 5.67 20.36 -0.53
N ARG A 139 5.04 19.20 -0.25
CA ARG A 139 4.58 18.81 1.08
C ARG A 139 5.62 18.00 1.87
N ARG A 140 6.60 17.41 1.19
CA ARG A 140 7.69 16.66 1.83
C ARG A 140 8.51 17.57 2.74
N LEU A 141 8.87 17.05 3.91
CA LEU A 141 9.80 17.72 4.81
C LEU A 141 11.22 17.38 4.37
N PRO A 142 12.03 18.34 3.91
CA PRO A 142 13.34 18.02 3.38
C PRO A 142 14.24 17.41 4.45
N ASN A 143 14.91 16.32 4.06
CA ASN A 143 15.71 15.42 4.90
C ASN A 143 16.87 16.10 5.67
N ARG A 144 17.19 17.36 5.34
CA ARG A 144 18.23 18.18 5.98
C ARG A 144 17.78 19.63 6.09
N ARG A 145 17.02 19.95 7.13
CA ARG A 145 16.82 21.34 7.57
C ARG A 145 17.32 21.51 9.00
N CYS A 146 17.85 22.69 9.31
CA CYS A 146 18.04 23.06 10.70
C CYS A 146 16.68 23.08 11.41
N GLN A 147 16.67 22.88 12.73
CA GLN A 147 15.43 22.75 13.52
C GLN A 147 14.43 23.89 13.27
N SER A 148 14.92 25.13 13.11
CA SER A 148 14.06 26.29 12.83
C SER A 148 13.42 26.25 11.44
N CYS A 149 14.17 25.85 10.41
CA CYS A 149 13.65 25.70 9.05
C CYS A 149 12.70 24.50 8.91
N TYR A 150 12.88 23.46 9.73
CA TYR A 150 11.96 22.33 9.83
C TYR A 150 10.64 22.73 10.49
N GLN A 151 10.69 23.39 11.66
CA GLN A 151 9.50 23.87 12.37
C GLN A 151 8.71 24.90 11.55
N SER A 152 9.42 25.76 10.81
CA SER A 152 8.76 26.71 9.89
C SER A 152 8.04 25.96 8.76
N ALA A 153 8.66 24.96 8.14
CA ALA A 153 8.00 24.17 7.08
C ALA A 153 6.78 23.41 7.60
N LEU A 154 6.89 22.81 8.79
CA LEU A 154 5.77 22.12 9.45
C LEU A 154 4.56 23.04 9.65
N SER A 155 4.75 24.30 10.04
CA SER A 155 3.62 25.22 10.24
C SER A 155 2.90 25.58 8.93
N TRP A 156 3.59 25.59 7.78
CA TRP A 156 2.97 25.75 6.47
C TRP A 156 2.18 24.50 6.04
N VAL A 157 2.72 23.30 6.31
CA VAL A 157 2.04 22.02 5.98
C VAL A 157 0.80 21.81 6.87
N GLN A 158 0.88 22.14 8.17
CA GLN A 158 -0.25 21.98 9.10
C GLN A 158 -1.43 22.92 8.81
N GLN A 159 -1.24 23.98 8.03
CA GLN A 159 -2.29 24.94 7.66
C GLN A 159 -3.04 24.58 6.37
N ALA A 160 -2.62 23.54 5.65
CA ALA A 160 -3.32 23.08 4.45
C ALA A 160 -4.41 22.07 4.84
N ASP A 161 -5.68 22.43 4.63
CA ASP A 161 -6.88 21.68 5.04
C ASP A 161 -7.04 20.27 4.42
N ALA A 162 -6.15 19.88 3.51
CA ALA A 162 -6.20 18.61 2.77
C ALA A 162 -4.82 17.93 2.68
N VAL A 163 -4.08 17.93 3.78
CA VAL A 163 -2.81 17.22 3.87
C VAL A 163 -3.08 15.76 4.29
N PRO A 164 -2.73 14.77 3.46
CA PRO A 164 -2.86 13.36 3.84
C PRO A 164 -2.10 13.08 5.14
N ALA A 165 -2.68 12.22 5.99
CA ALA A 165 -2.20 11.96 7.35
C ALA A 165 -0.69 11.63 7.46
N HIS A 166 -0.11 11.04 6.42
CA HIS A 166 1.28 10.65 6.38
C HIS A 166 2.29 11.81 6.28
N PHE A 167 1.87 12.99 5.83
CA PHE A 167 2.72 14.19 5.85
C PHE A 167 2.82 14.82 7.25
N HIS A 168 2.06 14.34 8.22
CA HIS A 168 2.15 14.78 9.62
C HIS A 168 3.14 13.94 10.44
N GLU A 169 3.75 12.90 9.87
CA GLU A 169 4.74 12.11 10.59
C GLU A 169 6.04 12.90 10.82
N PRO A 170 6.66 12.79 12.01
CA PRO A 170 7.86 13.56 12.37
C PRO A 170 9.12 13.18 11.57
N GLN A 171 9.03 12.23 10.63
CA GLN A 171 10.13 11.77 9.78
C GLN A 171 9.61 11.71 8.33
N ASP A 172 10.25 12.44 7.41
CA ASP A 172 10.00 12.27 5.96
C ASP A 172 10.70 10.99 5.48
N GLY A 173 9.96 10.10 4.82
CA GLY A 173 10.52 8.88 4.26
C GLY A 173 9.57 8.19 3.28
N PRO A 174 10.10 7.31 2.41
CA PRO A 174 9.33 6.63 1.38
C PRO A 174 8.15 5.88 2.01
N PRO A 175 6.89 6.22 1.67
CA PRO A 175 5.76 5.75 2.44
C PRO A 175 5.54 4.24 2.38
N TRP A 176 6.04 3.53 1.36
CA TRP A 176 6.00 2.06 1.36
C TRP A 176 6.93 1.42 2.39
N GLN A 177 8.03 2.10 2.77
CA GLN A 177 8.95 1.65 3.80
C GLN A 177 8.51 2.10 5.20
N THR A 178 8.13 3.38 5.33
CA THR A 178 7.79 4.00 6.62
C THR A 178 6.34 3.76 7.02
N LEU A 179 5.38 4.01 6.11
CA LEU A 179 3.99 3.66 6.34
C LEU A 179 3.78 2.18 6.09
N ASN A 180 2.76 1.66 6.74
CA ASN A 180 2.24 0.34 6.44
C ASN A 180 1.80 0.26 4.96
N THR A 181 2.19 -0.78 4.21
CA THR A 181 1.81 -0.92 2.79
C THR A 181 0.30 -0.95 2.56
N CYS A 182 -0.49 -1.23 3.61
CA CYS A 182 -1.94 -1.01 3.70
C CYS A 182 -2.39 0.36 3.19
N TYR A 183 -1.56 1.41 3.28
CA TYR A 183 -1.88 2.73 2.73
C TYR A 183 -2.24 2.69 1.24
N TYR A 184 -1.61 1.79 0.49
CA TYR A 184 -1.82 1.56 -0.93
C TYR A 184 -2.82 0.44 -1.22
N HIS A 185 -3.45 -0.12 -0.20
CA HIS A 185 -4.51 -1.12 -0.38
C HIS A 185 -5.86 -0.42 -0.37
N GLU A 186 -6.72 -0.81 -1.31
CA GLU A 186 -8.12 -0.39 -1.31
C GLU A 186 -8.89 -1.26 -0.33
N HIS A 187 -9.77 -0.66 0.46
CA HIS A 187 -10.61 -1.33 1.46
C HIS A 187 -12.07 -0.95 1.24
N SER A 188 -12.95 -1.94 1.28
CA SER A 188 -14.40 -1.71 1.16
C SER A 188 -15.00 -1.29 2.50
N THR A 189 -14.32 -1.60 3.62
CA THR A 189 -14.78 -1.31 4.98
C THR A 189 -13.63 -0.88 5.90
N GLU A 190 -13.94 -0.12 6.95
CA GLU A 190 -12.99 0.23 8.01
C GLU A 190 -12.49 -1.00 8.81
N GLU A 191 -13.25 -2.09 8.83
CA GLU A 191 -12.81 -3.35 9.44
C GLU A 191 -11.72 -4.01 8.60
N GLU A 192 -11.92 -4.09 7.28
CA GLU A 192 -10.89 -4.56 6.35
C GLU A 192 -9.61 -3.73 6.43
N GLU A 193 -9.72 -2.41 6.50
CA GLU A 193 -8.58 -1.52 6.63
C GLU A 193 -7.80 -1.78 7.93
N ARG A 194 -8.51 -1.90 9.07
CA ARG A 194 -7.87 -2.19 10.36
C ARG A 194 -7.20 -3.56 10.38
N ASP A 195 -7.84 -4.57 9.82
CA ASP A 195 -7.29 -5.92 9.74
C ASP A 195 -6.08 -5.98 8.81
N CYS A 196 -6.14 -5.30 7.66
CA CYS A 196 -5.03 -5.17 6.74
C CYS A 196 -3.84 -4.45 7.39
N ALA A 197 -4.08 -3.31 8.03
CA ALA A 197 -3.07 -2.57 8.75
C ALA A 197 -2.43 -3.42 9.86
N ALA A 198 -3.25 -4.11 10.66
CA ALA A 198 -2.74 -4.98 11.73
C ALA A 198 -1.93 -6.17 11.18
N ARG A 199 -2.30 -6.71 10.01
CA ARG A 199 -1.57 -7.79 9.35
C ARG A 199 -0.21 -7.32 8.85
N VAL A 200 -0.17 -6.26 8.04
CA VAL A 200 1.09 -5.75 7.47
C VAL A 200 2.05 -5.27 8.57
N ALA A 201 1.53 -4.66 9.64
CA ALA A 201 2.37 -4.25 10.77
C ALA A 201 3.08 -5.45 11.42
N ARG A 202 2.40 -6.61 11.52
CA ARG A 202 3.00 -7.85 12.02
C ARG A 202 4.04 -8.40 11.05
N GLU A 203 3.76 -8.41 9.75
CA GLU A 203 4.70 -8.86 8.71
C GLU A 203 6.01 -8.04 8.77
N LYS A 204 5.93 -6.70 8.80
CA LYS A 204 7.11 -5.83 8.94
C LYS A 204 7.95 -6.11 10.20
N VAL A 205 7.30 -6.42 11.33
CA VAL A 205 8.02 -6.77 12.57
C VAL A 205 8.76 -8.10 12.42
N LEU A 206 8.17 -9.08 11.73
CA LEU A 206 8.80 -10.37 11.49
C LEU A 206 10.00 -10.24 10.54
N GLU A 207 9.87 -9.48 9.45
CA GLU A 207 10.97 -9.21 8.52
C GLU A 207 12.17 -8.55 9.19
N ARG A 208 11.95 -7.53 10.03
CA ARG A 208 13.02 -6.88 10.80
C ARG A 208 13.76 -7.86 11.72
N ARG A 209 13.02 -8.73 12.43
CA ARG A 209 13.61 -9.76 13.29
C ARG A 209 14.43 -10.78 12.50
N GLU A 210 14.06 -11.06 11.26
CA GLU A 210 14.80 -11.96 10.39
C GLU A 210 16.08 -11.30 9.85
N GLN A 211 16.01 -10.03 9.44
CA GLN A 211 17.18 -9.25 9.06
C GLN A 211 18.19 -9.12 10.21
N ASP A 212 17.73 -8.88 11.44
CA ASP A 212 18.58 -8.78 12.63
C ASP A 212 19.27 -10.13 12.94
N ARG A 213 18.56 -11.25 12.76
CA ARG A 213 19.13 -12.60 12.90
C ARG A 213 20.19 -12.89 11.83
N ASN A 214 19.95 -12.49 10.60
CA ASN A 214 20.89 -12.71 9.49
C ASN A 214 22.13 -11.80 9.54
N ARG A 215 22.11 -10.75 10.38
CA ARG A 215 23.26 -9.86 10.66
C ARG A 215 24.11 -10.27 11.86
N SER A 216 23.65 -11.22 12.67
CA SER A 216 24.33 -11.71 13.88
C SER A 216 25.15 -12.96 13.59
#